data_AF-A0A379E1V5-F1
#
_entry.id   AF-A0A379E1V5-F1
#
_cell.length_a   1.000
_cell.length_b   1.000
_cell.length_c   1.000
_cell.angle_alpha   90.00
_cell.angle_beta   90.00
_cell.angle_gamma   90.00
#
_symmetry.space_group_name_H-M   'P 1'
#
loop_
_entity.id
_entity.type
_entity.pdbx_description
1 polymer ?
#
loop_
_entity_poly.entity_id
_entity_poly.type
_entity_poly.pdbx_seq_one_letter_code
_entity_poly.pdbx_strand_id
1 'polypeptide(L)'
;MIDKIRKIFRQPLQLSNLTPDENRRIVSKALKALNCTGEWQEEKDAATVRFDFQSGHFGISISSRHPQVELSFLFFAEADMNDINIVRQVCNQSNLNSDGPRFTYTVNEKTNVIDLHILTMLLLDEDRAKDILSSAMVDAFAWQNSFIRHLGEVKREAGNAGTNDLEKAVKDFSRSIFLLHEQELSHQQTAPGWRHNDKEPATLEQWMDRAFGRVDVIFSELTVVADGITVISDREAIAAYNLSDALIAGGAFVRPKAMLDLMFFLPSHPATRRRMTFSLQQADSCADILYYQVAATLLPLQAASDRSLHTKEMQVESHSALLAYDLRSTKQLQDEFVYMWKEAKSKIVSGEARQLTEEQQLIANVVNMDAGGFVYRGKVLYQQKRYYEATASLENAFRLLYSGFLKLNREERNVFFEVCFMLGFCYNELRQYERAFYYLTFTLDLCRAGYAEAYVNCLINMGDFRSLRSIDGFLDELRNAVSDGDEEELESRFRLLLRFLYRRKTYVLIEMRRLDEAEKILLRMADDPDNADFARDELAYIRHLRRTGTDRKNIP
;
A
#
# COMPACT_ATOMS: atom_id res chain seq x y z
N MET A 1 26.90 -51.91 -40.40
CA MET A 1 27.46 -51.31 -41.64
C MET A 1 26.40 -50.49 -42.37
N ILE A 2 25.15 -50.98 -42.48
CA ILE A 2 24.00 -50.25 -43.04
C ILE A 2 23.67 -48.93 -42.30
N ASP A 3 23.72 -48.88 -40.96
CA ASP A 3 23.48 -47.64 -40.20
C ASP A 3 24.57 -46.57 -40.35
N LYS A 4 25.81 -46.99 -40.65
CA LYS A 4 26.91 -46.05 -40.95
C LYS A 4 26.74 -45.41 -42.34
N ILE A 5 26.19 -46.13 -43.30
CA ILE A 5 25.89 -45.62 -44.64
C ILE A 5 24.68 -44.68 -44.62
N ARG A 6 23.62 -45.00 -43.85
CA ARG A 6 22.47 -44.10 -43.65
C ARG A 6 22.86 -42.74 -43.04
N LYS A 7 23.83 -42.70 -42.13
CA LYS A 7 24.35 -41.46 -41.55
C LYS A 7 25.08 -40.56 -42.55
N ILE A 8 25.61 -41.10 -43.65
CA ILE A 8 26.34 -40.34 -44.68
C ILE A 8 25.38 -39.66 -45.67
N PHE A 9 24.15 -40.17 -45.83
CA PHE A 9 23.12 -39.62 -46.73
C PHE A 9 22.04 -38.79 -46.02
N ARG A 10 22.11 -38.61 -44.69
CA ARG A 10 21.20 -37.71 -43.98
C ARG A 10 21.57 -36.26 -44.27
N GLN A 11 20.86 -35.64 -45.22
CA GLN A 11 20.90 -34.19 -45.34
C GLN A 11 20.42 -33.57 -44.02
N PRO A 12 21.13 -32.56 -43.48
CA PRO A 12 20.65 -31.82 -42.33
C PRO A 12 19.31 -31.18 -42.68
N LEU A 13 18.35 -31.23 -41.76
CA LEU A 13 17.02 -30.63 -41.95
C LEU A 13 17.19 -29.12 -42.22
N GLN A 14 16.87 -28.67 -43.44
CA GLN A 14 16.81 -27.25 -43.77
C GLN A 14 15.35 -26.79 -43.70
N LEU A 15 15.10 -25.70 -42.95
CA LEU A 15 13.75 -25.15 -42.78
C LEU A 15 13.08 -24.79 -44.13
N SER A 16 13.87 -24.44 -45.15
CA SER A 16 13.41 -24.17 -46.51
C SER A 16 12.75 -25.38 -47.21
N ASN A 17 13.01 -26.60 -46.73
CA ASN A 17 12.50 -27.82 -47.33
C ASN A 17 11.13 -28.23 -46.75
N LEU A 18 10.69 -27.61 -45.65
CA LEU A 18 9.41 -27.89 -44.99
C LEU A 18 8.30 -26.98 -45.54
N THR A 19 7.89 -27.28 -46.76
CA THR A 19 6.71 -26.66 -47.39
C THR A 19 5.41 -27.26 -46.82
N PRO A 20 4.24 -26.61 -46.99
CA PRO A 20 2.97 -27.18 -46.55
C PRO A 20 2.68 -28.57 -47.11
N ASP A 21 2.98 -28.79 -48.40
CA ASP A 21 2.80 -30.08 -49.06
C ASP A 21 3.73 -31.16 -48.48
N GLU A 22 4.97 -30.79 -48.20
CA GLU A 22 5.94 -31.70 -47.61
C GLU A 22 5.58 -32.05 -46.15
N ASN A 23 5.18 -31.05 -45.35
CA ASN A 23 4.64 -31.29 -44.01
C ASN A 23 3.41 -32.20 -44.05
N ARG A 24 2.51 -32.01 -45.01
CA ARG A 24 1.33 -32.87 -45.20
C ARG A 24 1.71 -34.30 -45.53
N ARG A 25 2.73 -34.50 -46.38
CA ARG A 25 3.28 -35.82 -46.72
C ARG A 25 3.88 -36.50 -45.49
N ILE A 26 4.69 -35.77 -44.72
CA ILE A 26 5.34 -36.26 -43.49
C ILE A 26 4.29 -36.64 -42.44
N VAL A 27 3.31 -35.76 -42.16
CA VAL A 27 2.23 -36.01 -41.20
C VAL A 27 1.40 -37.23 -41.63
N SER A 28 0.97 -37.30 -42.89
CA SER A 28 0.15 -38.42 -43.39
C SER A 28 0.88 -39.76 -43.28
N LYS A 29 2.18 -39.78 -43.58
CA LYS A 29 3.03 -40.97 -43.41
C LYS A 29 3.16 -41.39 -41.94
N ALA A 30 3.37 -40.42 -41.04
CA ALA A 30 3.49 -40.67 -39.62
C ALA A 30 2.18 -41.16 -38.99
N LEU A 31 1.04 -40.53 -39.30
CA LEU A 31 -0.28 -40.95 -38.83
C LEU A 31 -0.62 -42.37 -39.29
N LYS A 32 -0.35 -42.71 -40.55
CA LYS A 32 -0.51 -44.07 -41.06
C LYS A 32 0.35 -45.08 -40.29
N ALA A 33 1.58 -44.72 -39.93
CA ALA A 33 2.48 -45.57 -39.14
C ALA A 33 2.07 -45.71 -37.65
N LEU A 34 1.19 -44.82 -37.16
CA LEU A 34 0.56 -44.86 -35.84
C LEU A 34 -0.82 -45.52 -35.86
N ASN A 35 -1.28 -46.02 -37.02
CA ASN A 35 -2.63 -46.53 -37.25
C ASN A 35 -3.75 -45.50 -36.97
N CYS A 36 -3.46 -44.22 -37.15
CA CYS A 36 -4.45 -43.15 -37.08
C CYS A 36 -5.02 -42.86 -38.48
N THR A 37 -6.34 -42.66 -38.55
CA THR A 37 -7.06 -42.23 -39.75
C THR A 37 -7.68 -40.87 -39.52
N GLY A 38 -7.58 -39.97 -40.50
CA GLY A 38 -8.16 -38.64 -40.44
C GLY A 38 -8.38 -38.07 -41.84
N GLU A 39 -9.38 -37.21 -41.98
CA GLU A 39 -9.67 -36.50 -43.22
C GLU A 39 -9.07 -35.10 -43.18
N TRP A 40 -8.42 -34.70 -44.27
CA TRP A 40 -7.87 -33.35 -44.42
C TRP A 40 -8.97 -32.36 -44.79
N GLN A 41 -9.02 -31.26 -44.07
CA GLN A 41 -9.86 -30.10 -44.34
C GLN A 41 -8.97 -28.95 -44.80
N GLU A 42 -9.27 -28.41 -45.98
CA GLU A 42 -8.55 -27.28 -46.56
C GLU A 42 -9.25 -25.97 -46.18
N GLU A 43 -8.48 -25.03 -45.61
CA GLU A 43 -8.88 -23.65 -45.38
C GLU A 43 -7.98 -22.71 -46.21
N LYS A 44 -8.35 -21.43 -46.33
CA LYS A 44 -7.64 -20.47 -47.22
C LYS A 44 -6.11 -20.43 -47.03
N ASP A 45 -5.65 -20.51 -45.78
CA ASP A 45 -4.23 -20.36 -45.40
C ASP A 45 -3.69 -21.55 -44.59
N ALA A 46 -4.48 -22.61 -44.40
CA ALA A 46 -4.11 -23.75 -43.56
C ALA A 46 -4.78 -25.06 -44.02
N ALA A 47 -4.10 -26.19 -43.78
CA ALA A 47 -4.67 -27.52 -43.93
C ALA A 47 -4.71 -28.21 -42.57
N THR A 48 -5.87 -28.71 -42.16
CA THR A 48 -6.05 -29.34 -40.85
C THR A 48 -6.53 -30.77 -41.00
N VAL A 49 -5.94 -31.70 -40.25
CA VAL A 49 -6.42 -33.09 -40.14
C VAL A 49 -6.83 -33.37 -38.71
N ARG A 50 -8.01 -33.96 -38.51
CA ARG A 50 -8.48 -34.43 -37.20
C ARG A 50 -8.44 -35.95 -37.17
N PHE A 51 -8.02 -36.50 -36.03
CA PHE A 51 -7.83 -37.94 -35.87
C PHE A 51 -7.88 -38.33 -34.39
N ASP A 52 -8.13 -39.61 -34.16
CA ASP A 52 -8.12 -40.18 -32.82
C ASP A 52 -6.79 -40.89 -32.55
N PHE A 53 -6.26 -40.67 -31.36
CA PHE A 53 -5.11 -41.40 -30.84
C PHE A 53 -5.40 -41.84 -29.40
N GLN A 54 -5.49 -43.15 -29.19
CA GLN A 54 -5.97 -43.73 -27.93
C GLN A 54 -7.37 -43.17 -27.57
N SER A 55 -7.53 -42.56 -26.40
CA SER A 55 -8.77 -41.91 -25.96
C SER A 55 -8.84 -40.41 -26.24
N GLY A 56 -7.85 -39.84 -26.95
CA GLY A 56 -7.76 -38.41 -27.22
C GLY A 56 -8.15 -38.05 -28.65
N HIS A 57 -8.85 -36.92 -28.80
CA HIS A 57 -9.20 -36.32 -30.07
C HIS A 57 -8.17 -35.24 -30.44
N PHE A 58 -7.35 -35.52 -31.44
CA PHE A 58 -6.27 -34.64 -31.85
C PHE A 58 -6.53 -33.98 -33.20
N GLY A 59 -5.90 -32.84 -33.41
CA GLY A 59 -5.82 -32.14 -34.67
C GLY A 59 -4.38 -31.79 -35.00
N ILE A 60 -4.01 -31.81 -36.27
CA ILE A 60 -2.77 -31.21 -36.75
C ILE A 60 -3.12 -30.15 -37.78
N SER A 61 -2.68 -28.92 -37.56
CA SER A 61 -2.81 -27.82 -38.51
C SER A 61 -1.46 -27.49 -39.13
N ILE A 62 -1.46 -27.32 -40.45
CA ILE A 62 -0.31 -26.92 -41.25
C ILE A 62 -0.60 -25.54 -41.84
N SER A 63 0.18 -24.54 -41.45
CA SER A 63 0.06 -23.18 -41.98
C SER A 63 0.96 -22.99 -43.21
N SER A 64 0.51 -22.17 -44.16
CA SER A 64 1.35 -21.69 -45.27
C SER A 64 2.42 -20.68 -44.83
N ARG A 65 2.32 -20.12 -43.61
CA ARG A 65 3.17 -19.01 -43.14
C ARG A 65 4.41 -19.44 -42.38
N HIS A 66 4.40 -20.64 -41.80
CA HIS A 66 5.47 -21.13 -40.94
C HIS A 66 5.76 -22.62 -41.19
N PRO A 67 7.02 -23.07 -41.06
CA PRO A 67 7.40 -24.45 -41.33
C PRO A 67 7.00 -25.43 -40.21
N GLN A 68 6.65 -24.95 -39.01
CA GLN A 68 6.15 -25.81 -37.93
C GLN A 68 4.71 -26.25 -38.19
N VAL A 69 4.36 -27.43 -37.67
CA VAL A 69 2.96 -27.88 -37.58
C VAL A 69 2.46 -27.68 -36.16
N GLU A 70 1.18 -27.37 -36.00
CA GLU A 70 0.54 -27.26 -34.68
C GLU A 70 -0.23 -28.53 -34.38
N LEU A 71 0.16 -29.26 -33.34
CA LEU A 71 -0.62 -30.35 -32.77
C LEU A 71 -1.57 -29.76 -31.71
N SER A 72 -2.86 -30.01 -31.88
CA SER A 72 -3.91 -29.57 -30.96
C SER A 72 -4.57 -30.75 -30.27
N PHE A 73 -4.65 -30.72 -28.94
CA PHE A 73 -5.55 -31.56 -28.15
C PHE A 73 -6.68 -30.67 -27.64
N LEU A 74 -7.78 -30.65 -28.38
CA LEU A 74 -8.90 -29.75 -28.12
C LEU A 74 -9.89 -30.40 -27.15
N PHE A 75 -10.56 -29.58 -26.33
CA PHE A 75 -11.63 -30.04 -25.42
C PHE A 75 -11.15 -31.12 -24.45
N PHE A 76 -9.91 -31.01 -23.95
CA PHE A 76 -9.34 -32.02 -23.04
C PHE A 76 -9.95 -31.92 -21.64
N ALA A 77 -10.52 -30.77 -21.29
CA ALA A 77 -11.22 -30.52 -20.03
C ALA A 77 -12.24 -29.40 -20.21
N GLU A 78 -13.19 -29.35 -19.29
CA GLU A 78 -14.25 -28.34 -19.23
C GLU A 78 -14.29 -27.72 -17.83
N ALA A 79 -14.71 -26.47 -17.74
CA ALA A 79 -14.92 -25.77 -16.46
C ALA A 79 -16.18 -24.90 -16.48
N ASP A 80 -16.76 -24.67 -15.31
CA ASP A 80 -17.92 -23.81 -15.13
C ASP A 80 -17.54 -22.34 -15.38
N MET A 81 -18.47 -21.55 -15.91
CA MET A 81 -18.24 -20.13 -16.18
C MET A 81 -17.92 -19.32 -14.93
N ASN A 82 -18.38 -19.72 -13.74
CA ASN A 82 -18.03 -19.09 -12.47
C ASN A 82 -16.54 -19.23 -12.13
N ASP A 83 -15.85 -20.20 -12.74
CA ASP A 83 -14.44 -20.48 -12.55
C ASP A 83 -13.53 -19.78 -13.58
N ILE A 84 -14.06 -18.87 -14.41
CA ILE A 84 -13.29 -18.26 -15.50
C ILE A 84 -11.98 -17.59 -15.06
N ASN A 85 -11.96 -16.97 -13.88
CA ASN A 85 -10.76 -16.33 -13.34
C ASN A 85 -9.74 -17.39 -12.87
N ILE A 86 -10.22 -18.47 -12.25
CA ILE A 86 -9.38 -19.61 -11.86
C ILE A 86 -8.77 -20.26 -13.11
N VAL A 87 -9.56 -20.48 -14.16
CA VAL A 87 -9.08 -21.03 -15.43
C VAL A 87 -8.00 -20.14 -16.05
N ARG A 88 -8.20 -18.82 -16.09
CA ARG A 88 -7.19 -17.86 -16.57
C ARG A 88 -5.89 -17.97 -15.78
N GLN A 89 -5.98 -17.99 -14.46
CA GLN A 89 -4.80 -18.11 -13.58
C GLN A 89 -4.03 -19.41 -13.86
N VAL A 90 -4.73 -20.55 -13.90
CA VAL A 90 -4.13 -21.86 -14.13
C VAL A 90 -3.49 -21.94 -15.52
N CYS A 91 -4.17 -21.46 -16.57
CA CYS A 91 -3.59 -21.36 -17.92
C CYS A 91 -2.31 -20.53 -17.93
N ASN A 92 -2.31 -19.35 -17.31
CA ASN A 92 -1.13 -18.48 -17.24
C ASN A 92 0.02 -19.15 -16.49
N GLN A 93 -0.25 -19.77 -15.34
CA GLN A 93 0.77 -20.46 -14.55
C GLN A 93 1.32 -21.68 -15.28
N SER A 94 0.47 -22.48 -15.93
CA SER A 94 0.93 -23.61 -16.73
C SER A 94 1.80 -23.16 -17.90
N ASN A 95 1.43 -22.07 -18.59
CA ASN A 95 2.22 -21.49 -19.68
C ASN A 95 3.54 -20.85 -19.23
N LEU A 96 3.63 -20.33 -18.01
CA LEU A 96 4.88 -19.79 -17.45
C LEU A 96 5.86 -20.90 -17.02
N ASN A 97 5.33 -22.05 -16.60
CA ASN A 97 6.11 -23.17 -16.08
C ASN A 97 6.41 -24.24 -17.15
N SER A 98 5.92 -24.07 -18.38
CA SER A 98 6.15 -25.00 -19.49
C SER A 98 6.87 -24.30 -20.65
N ASP A 99 7.93 -24.93 -21.15
CA ASP A 99 8.61 -24.49 -22.38
C ASP A 99 8.03 -25.14 -23.65
N GLY A 100 6.98 -25.96 -23.51
CA GLY A 100 6.46 -26.85 -24.54
C GLY A 100 5.04 -26.52 -24.99
N PRO A 101 4.00 -27.11 -24.35
CA PRO A 101 2.61 -26.89 -24.72
C PRO A 101 2.10 -25.52 -24.26
N ARG A 102 1.22 -24.93 -25.08
CA ARG A 102 0.41 -23.77 -24.74
C ARG A 102 -0.98 -24.22 -24.32
N PHE A 103 -1.37 -23.86 -23.11
CA PHE A 103 -2.71 -24.03 -22.56
C PHE A 103 -3.55 -22.82 -22.90
N THR A 104 -4.70 -23.06 -23.52
CA THR A 104 -5.65 -22.01 -23.90
C THR A 104 -7.08 -22.47 -23.59
N TYR A 105 -8.00 -21.52 -23.50
CA TYR A 105 -9.41 -21.80 -23.30
C TYR A 105 -10.26 -21.05 -24.32
N THR A 106 -11.44 -21.59 -24.61
CA THR A 106 -12.49 -20.89 -25.35
C THR A 106 -13.79 -20.93 -24.55
N VAL A 107 -14.71 -20.01 -24.84
CA VAL A 107 -16.02 -19.95 -24.19
C VAL A 107 -17.05 -20.46 -25.18
N ASN A 108 -17.74 -21.53 -24.82
CA ASN A 108 -18.82 -22.06 -25.62
C ASN A 108 -20.13 -21.35 -25.26
N GLU A 109 -20.50 -20.35 -26.06
CA GLU A 109 -21.70 -19.54 -25.80
C GLU A 109 -23.00 -20.37 -25.78
N LYS A 110 -23.03 -21.54 -26.44
CA LYS A 110 -24.24 -22.39 -26.50
C LYS A 110 -24.44 -23.20 -25.23
N THR A 111 -23.36 -23.75 -24.68
CA THR A 111 -23.41 -24.60 -23.48
C THR A 111 -23.10 -23.83 -22.21
N ASN A 112 -22.58 -22.59 -22.31
CA ASN A 112 -22.13 -21.76 -21.20
C ASN A 112 -21.07 -22.47 -20.34
N VAL A 113 -20.11 -23.10 -21.01
CA VAL A 113 -18.98 -23.83 -20.43
C VAL A 113 -17.68 -23.30 -21.03
N ILE A 114 -16.60 -23.39 -20.25
CA ILE A 114 -15.25 -23.06 -20.68
C ILE A 114 -14.58 -24.33 -21.19
N ASP A 115 -14.21 -24.34 -22.46
CA ASP A 115 -13.51 -25.44 -23.10
C ASP A 115 -12.00 -25.22 -23.00
N LEU A 116 -11.24 -26.23 -22.60
CA LEU A 116 -9.79 -26.17 -22.45
C LEU A 116 -9.08 -26.93 -23.58
N HIS A 117 -7.97 -26.35 -24.04
CA HIS A 117 -7.19 -26.87 -25.18
C HIS A 117 -5.69 -26.82 -24.90
N ILE A 118 -4.97 -27.79 -25.44
CA ILE A 118 -3.50 -27.84 -25.45
C ILE A 118 -3.03 -27.69 -26.90
N LEU A 119 -2.10 -26.77 -27.15
CA LEU A 119 -1.50 -26.52 -28.47
C LEU A 119 0.02 -26.68 -28.38
N THR A 120 0.60 -27.51 -29.25
CA THR A 120 2.04 -27.78 -29.28
C THR A 120 2.59 -27.55 -30.68
N MET A 121 3.58 -26.67 -30.79
CA MET A 121 4.27 -26.43 -32.07
C MET A 121 5.38 -27.46 -32.26
N LEU A 122 5.35 -28.18 -33.39
CA LEU A 122 6.28 -29.26 -33.69
C LEU A 122 7.01 -28.98 -35.00
N LEU A 123 8.33 -29.22 -34.99
CA LEU A 123 9.12 -29.29 -36.21
C LEU A 123 9.31 -30.77 -36.56
N LEU A 124 8.71 -31.20 -37.65
CA LEU A 124 8.75 -32.61 -38.06
C LEU A 124 9.87 -32.85 -39.07
N ASP A 125 10.58 -33.96 -38.86
CA ASP A 125 11.48 -34.53 -39.86
C ASP A 125 10.97 -35.90 -40.30
N GLU A 126 11.12 -36.24 -41.58
CA GLU A 126 10.53 -37.46 -42.14
C GLU A 126 10.95 -38.75 -41.41
N ASP A 127 12.19 -38.79 -40.89
CA ASP A 127 12.76 -39.96 -40.23
C ASP A 127 12.19 -40.17 -38.81
N ARG A 128 11.89 -39.09 -38.07
CA ARG A 128 11.46 -39.13 -36.66
C ARG A 128 10.03 -38.66 -36.42
N ALA A 129 9.31 -38.21 -37.45
CA ALA A 129 7.97 -37.65 -37.30
C ALA A 129 7.00 -38.55 -36.52
N LYS A 130 7.08 -39.87 -36.73
CA LYS A 130 6.29 -40.85 -35.97
C LYS A 130 6.57 -40.76 -34.46
N ASP A 131 7.85 -40.75 -34.09
CA ASP A 131 8.28 -40.75 -32.70
C ASP A 131 7.99 -39.39 -32.04
N ILE A 132 8.20 -38.29 -32.77
CA ILE A 132 7.90 -36.93 -32.31
C ILE A 132 6.40 -36.77 -32.04
N LEU A 133 5.54 -37.15 -33.00
CA LEU A 133 4.09 -37.05 -32.84
C LEU A 133 3.60 -37.96 -31.71
N SER A 134 4.06 -39.21 -31.65
CA SER A 134 3.68 -40.13 -30.59
C SER A 134 4.10 -39.62 -29.21
N SER A 135 5.32 -39.08 -29.06
CA SER A 135 5.77 -38.50 -27.79
C SER A 135 4.92 -37.30 -27.41
N ALA A 136 4.71 -36.36 -28.33
CA ALA A 136 3.94 -35.15 -28.06
C ALA A 136 2.48 -35.45 -27.66
N MET A 137 1.85 -36.45 -28.28
CA MET A 137 0.50 -36.88 -27.91
C MET A 137 0.45 -37.58 -26.54
N VAL A 138 1.44 -38.42 -26.22
CA VAL A 138 1.55 -39.04 -24.89
C VAL A 138 1.80 -37.98 -23.81
N ASP A 139 2.69 -37.03 -24.08
CA ASP A 139 2.98 -35.91 -23.19
C ASP A 139 1.74 -35.03 -22.97
N ALA A 140 0.90 -34.84 -24.00
CA ALA A 140 -0.35 -34.08 -23.88
C ALA A 140 -1.30 -34.67 -22.82
N PHE A 141 -1.38 -36.01 -22.68
CA PHE A 141 -2.14 -36.64 -21.61
C PHE A 141 -1.53 -36.41 -20.22
N ALA A 142 -0.20 -36.41 -20.10
CA ALA A 142 0.48 -36.07 -18.86
C ALA A 142 0.20 -34.61 -18.45
N TRP A 143 0.23 -33.71 -19.42
CA TRP A 143 -0.11 -32.31 -19.24
C TRP A 143 -1.58 -32.10 -18.86
N GLN A 144 -2.51 -32.79 -19.51
CA GLN A 144 -3.93 -32.81 -19.11
C GLN A 144 -4.09 -33.18 -17.63
N ASN A 145 -3.46 -34.28 -17.19
CA ASN A 145 -3.57 -34.73 -15.79
C ASN A 145 -2.99 -33.72 -14.81
N SER A 146 -1.82 -33.15 -15.13
CA SER A 146 -1.20 -32.12 -14.30
C SER A 146 -2.07 -30.86 -14.22
N PHE A 147 -2.64 -30.44 -15.34
CA PHE A 147 -3.51 -29.28 -15.43
C PHE A 147 -4.79 -29.48 -14.61
N ILE A 148 -5.47 -30.61 -14.77
CA ILE A 148 -6.71 -30.92 -14.04
C ILE A 148 -6.46 -30.96 -12.53
N ARG A 149 -5.33 -31.56 -12.10
CA ARG A 149 -4.95 -31.56 -10.68
C ARG A 149 -4.74 -30.14 -10.16
N HIS A 150 -3.97 -29.33 -10.88
CA HIS A 150 -3.69 -27.95 -10.50
C HIS A 150 -4.98 -27.11 -10.45
N LEU A 151 -5.85 -27.27 -11.45
CA LEU A 151 -7.16 -26.63 -11.49
C LEU A 151 -8.00 -27.00 -10.25
N GLY A 152 -8.01 -28.28 -9.86
CA GLY A 152 -8.71 -28.76 -8.66
C GLY A 152 -8.13 -28.19 -7.36
N GLU A 153 -6.81 -28.05 -7.27
CA GLU A 153 -6.11 -27.46 -6.12
C GLU A 153 -6.47 -25.99 -5.96
N VAL A 154 -6.36 -25.19 -7.03
CA VAL A 154 -6.70 -23.76 -7.04
C VAL A 154 -8.19 -23.55 -6.76
N LYS A 155 -9.08 -24.39 -7.30
CA LYS A 155 -10.52 -24.35 -6.98
C LYS A 155 -10.80 -24.59 -5.49
N ARG A 156 -10.10 -25.55 -4.87
CA ARG A 156 -10.26 -25.82 -3.44
C ARG A 156 -9.76 -24.65 -2.59
N GLU A 157 -8.63 -24.05 -2.96
CA GLU A 157 -8.10 -22.86 -2.29
C GLU A 157 -9.06 -21.67 -2.41
N ALA A 158 -9.60 -21.43 -3.61
CA ALA A 158 -10.61 -20.42 -3.90
C ALA A 158 -11.87 -20.63 -3.04
N GLY A 159 -12.37 -21.86 -2.97
CA GLY A 159 -13.50 -22.23 -2.11
C GLY A 159 -13.24 -21.98 -0.63
N ASN A 160 -12.05 -22.32 -0.12
CA ASN A 160 -11.65 -22.07 1.26
C ASN A 160 -11.55 -20.56 1.57
N ALA A 161 -11.12 -19.76 0.60
CA ALA A 161 -10.97 -18.32 0.72
C ALA A 161 -12.26 -17.53 0.42
N GLY A 162 -13.33 -18.19 -0.04
CA GLY A 162 -14.60 -17.54 -0.39
C GLY A 162 -14.51 -16.58 -1.59
N THR A 163 -13.57 -16.80 -2.50
CA THR A 163 -13.32 -15.95 -3.68
C THR A 163 -13.10 -16.81 -4.91
N ASN A 164 -13.46 -16.33 -6.10
CA ASN A 164 -13.11 -16.95 -7.38
C ASN A 164 -11.94 -16.26 -8.10
N ASP A 165 -11.34 -15.25 -7.47
CA ASP A 165 -10.19 -14.51 -7.98
C ASP A 165 -9.12 -14.45 -6.88
N LEU A 166 -8.32 -15.52 -6.79
CA LEU A 166 -7.26 -15.65 -5.80
C LEU A 166 -6.11 -14.67 -6.05
N GLU A 167 -5.78 -14.39 -7.31
CA GLU A 167 -4.75 -13.41 -7.66
C GLU A 167 -5.10 -12.01 -7.14
N LYS A 168 -6.36 -11.59 -7.35
CA LYS A 168 -6.88 -10.36 -6.78
C LYS A 168 -6.99 -10.43 -5.27
N ALA A 169 -7.47 -11.53 -4.70
CA ALA A 169 -7.62 -11.67 -3.25
C ALA A 169 -6.26 -11.63 -2.52
N VAL A 170 -5.21 -12.23 -3.07
CA VAL A 170 -3.83 -12.14 -2.54
C VAL A 170 -3.32 -10.70 -2.64
N LYS A 171 -3.54 -10.02 -3.77
CA LYS A 171 -3.16 -8.61 -3.93
C LYS A 171 -3.94 -7.70 -2.98
N ASP A 172 -5.22 -7.95 -2.79
CA ASP A 172 -6.10 -7.23 -1.87
C ASP A 172 -5.74 -7.54 -0.41
N PHE A 173 -5.28 -8.77 -0.10
CA PHE A 173 -4.74 -9.13 1.21
C PHE A 173 -3.39 -8.46 1.48
N SER A 174 -2.44 -8.46 0.54
CA SER A 174 -1.20 -7.69 0.66
C SER A 174 -1.46 -6.20 0.80
N ARG A 175 -2.47 -5.67 0.09
CA ARG A 175 -2.96 -4.30 0.26
C ARG A 175 -3.59 -4.10 1.64
N SER A 176 -4.30 -5.08 2.18
CA SER A 176 -4.90 -5.02 3.51
C SER A 176 -3.86 -5.09 4.64
N ILE A 177 -2.80 -5.90 4.49
CA ILE A 177 -1.64 -5.94 5.40
C ILE A 177 -0.85 -4.63 5.32
N PHE A 178 -0.61 -4.10 4.12
CA PHE A 178 -0.10 -2.74 3.94
C PHE A 178 -0.98 -1.72 4.67
N LEU A 179 -2.30 -1.73 4.46
CA LEU A 179 -3.23 -0.82 5.13
C LEU A 179 -3.27 -1.00 6.65
N LEU A 180 -3.06 -2.22 7.17
CA LEU A 180 -2.95 -2.50 8.61
C LEU A 180 -1.65 -1.94 9.19
N HIS A 181 -0.51 -2.10 8.52
CA HIS A 181 0.75 -1.47 8.94
C HIS A 181 0.73 0.05 8.78
N GLU A 182 0.10 0.60 7.73
CA GLU A 182 -0.15 2.04 7.61
C GLU A 182 -1.13 2.54 8.68
N GLN A 183 -2.11 1.73 9.08
CA GLN A 183 -3.01 2.03 10.20
C GLN A 183 -2.25 2.02 11.53
N GLU A 184 -1.36 1.06 11.76
CA GLU A 184 -0.49 0.98 12.94
C GLU A 184 0.52 2.14 13.00
N LEU A 185 1.13 2.50 11.86
CA LEU A 185 1.93 3.72 11.67
C LEU A 185 1.11 4.99 11.99
N SER A 186 -0.16 5.02 11.57
CA SER A 186 -1.05 6.17 11.78
C SER A 186 -1.55 6.34 13.22
N HIS A 187 -1.35 5.34 14.08
CA HIS A 187 -1.75 5.36 15.49
C HIS A 187 -0.56 5.50 16.47
N GLN A 188 0.67 5.63 15.97
CA GLN A 188 1.88 5.75 16.79
C GLN A 188 1.98 7.14 17.43
N GLN A 189 1.95 7.18 18.77
CA GLN A 189 1.93 8.41 19.57
C GLN A 189 3.27 9.17 19.62
N THR A 190 4.25 8.81 18.80
CA THR A 190 5.62 9.32 18.88
C THR A 190 6.14 9.76 17.53
N ALA A 191 7.00 10.78 17.59
CA ALA A 191 7.09 11.85 16.62
C ALA A 191 7.66 11.46 15.23
N PRO A 192 7.77 12.41 14.29
CA PRO A 192 7.54 12.09 12.90
C PRO A 192 8.88 11.74 12.21
N GLY A 193 9.00 10.68 11.40
CA GLY A 193 10.32 10.30 10.87
C GLY A 193 10.47 9.06 10.01
N TRP A 194 9.46 8.21 9.92
CA TRP A 194 9.75 6.78 9.98
C TRP A 194 9.75 6.07 8.64
N ARG A 195 9.82 6.80 7.53
CA ARG A 195 10.30 6.20 6.29
C ARG A 195 11.52 6.91 5.75
N HIS A 196 12.42 6.10 5.24
CA HIS A 196 13.76 6.52 4.87
C HIS A 196 14.24 5.62 3.73
N ASN A 197 15.30 5.99 3.02
CA ASN A 197 15.86 5.21 1.92
C ASN A 197 17.38 5.33 1.93
N ASP A 198 18.03 4.91 0.84
CA ASP A 198 19.48 5.00 0.66
C ASP A 198 20.01 6.45 0.63
N LYS A 199 19.15 7.44 0.34
CA LYS A 199 19.50 8.85 0.20
C LYS A 199 18.96 9.75 1.30
N GLU A 200 17.88 9.32 1.96
CA GLU A 200 17.24 10.01 3.07
C GLU A 200 17.28 9.06 4.27
N PRO A 201 18.36 9.06 5.08
CA PRO A 201 18.55 8.11 6.17
C PRO A 201 17.73 8.47 7.42
N ALA A 202 17.24 7.45 8.15
CA ALA A 202 16.66 7.60 9.48
C ALA A 202 17.79 7.67 10.51
N THR A 203 18.40 8.85 10.60
CA THR A 203 19.57 9.07 11.46
C THR A 203 19.21 9.14 12.94
N LEU A 204 20.19 8.83 13.80
CA LEU A 204 20.06 8.95 15.24
C LEU A 204 19.80 10.38 15.70
N GLU A 205 20.41 11.39 15.05
CA GLU A 205 20.14 12.80 15.33
C GLU A 205 18.68 13.17 15.03
N GLN A 206 18.17 12.77 13.87
CA GLN A 206 16.77 12.98 13.53
C GLN A 206 15.84 12.26 14.50
N TRP A 207 16.22 11.08 14.99
CA TRP A 207 15.45 10.38 16.01
C TRP A 207 15.38 11.16 17.33
N MET A 208 16.51 11.68 17.80
CA MET A 208 16.60 12.44 19.05
C MET A 208 15.81 13.74 18.98
N ASP A 209 15.96 14.49 17.88
CA ASP A 209 15.21 15.72 17.65
C ASP A 209 13.72 15.41 17.54
N ARG A 210 13.33 14.51 16.64
CA ARG A 210 11.93 14.31 16.33
C ARG A 210 11.24 13.53 17.43
N ALA A 211 11.62 12.28 17.69
CA ALA A 211 10.90 11.41 18.62
C ALA A 211 10.92 11.92 20.07
N PHE A 212 12.04 12.49 20.51
CA PHE A 212 12.22 12.96 21.90
C PHE A 212 12.21 14.49 22.04
N GLY A 213 12.09 15.29 20.97
CA GLY A 213 12.14 16.75 21.06
C GLY A 213 13.48 17.27 21.59
N ARG A 214 14.59 16.56 21.36
CA ARG A 214 15.92 16.91 21.88
C ARG A 214 16.78 17.43 20.74
N VAL A 215 16.83 18.74 20.60
CA VAL A 215 17.75 19.46 19.70
C VAL A 215 19.12 19.66 20.36
N ASP A 216 20.15 19.86 19.54
CA ASP A 216 21.53 20.18 19.95
C ASP A 216 22.18 19.15 20.91
N VAL A 217 21.81 17.88 20.78
CA VAL A 217 22.35 16.79 21.62
C VAL A 217 23.84 16.60 21.35
N ILE A 218 24.65 16.53 22.41
CA ILE A 218 26.09 16.26 22.30
C ILE A 218 26.30 14.75 22.48
N PHE A 219 26.48 14.04 21.36
CA PHE A 219 26.78 12.61 21.36
C PHE A 219 28.16 12.30 21.94
N SER A 220 28.28 11.17 22.64
CA SER A 220 29.53 10.75 23.29
C SER A 220 29.98 9.37 22.84
N GLU A 221 29.08 8.40 22.81
CA GLU A 221 29.40 7.02 22.46
C GLU A 221 28.11 6.31 22.02
N LEU A 222 28.24 5.48 20.99
CA LEU A 222 27.20 4.57 20.54
C LEU A 222 27.78 3.15 20.48
N THR A 223 27.17 2.23 21.22
CA THR A 223 27.47 0.79 21.12
C THR A 223 26.38 0.12 20.30
N VAL A 224 26.74 -0.54 19.21
CA VAL A 224 25.83 -1.31 18.35
C VAL A 224 26.09 -2.80 18.59
N VAL A 225 25.05 -3.53 18.98
CA VAL A 225 25.07 -4.97 19.22
C VAL A 225 24.18 -5.66 18.18
N ALA A 226 24.83 -6.34 17.23
CA ALA A 226 24.18 -7.14 16.20
C ALA A 226 24.79 -8.56 16.22
N ASP A 227 25.53 -8.98 15.18
CA ASP A 227 26.28 -10.24 15.17
C ASP A 227 27.55 -10.17 16.06
N GLY A 228 27.96 -8.96 16.38
CA GLY A 228 29.08 -8.61 17.26
C GLY A 228 28.86 -7.25 17.89
N ILE A 229 29.87 -6.76 18.61
CA ILE A 229 29.82 -5.46 19.30
C ILE A 229 30.69 -4.46 18.53
N THR A 230 30.09 -3.35 18.11
CA THR A 230 30.78 -2.21 17.49
C THR A 230 30.62 -0.98 18.37
N VAL A 231 31.69 -0.27 18.66
CA VAL A 231 31.66 0.97 19.45
C VAL A 231 32.09 2.14 18.57
N ILE A 232 31.28 3.18 18.53
CA ILE A 232 31.51 4.41 17.78
C ILE A 232 31.63 5.55 18.81
N SER A 233 32.71 6.32 18.74
CA SER A 233 32.97 7.45 19.64
C SER A 233 33.05 8.80 18.91
N ASP A 234 33.00 8.80 17.58
CA ASP A 234 32.98 10.02 16.78
C ASP A 234 31.58 10.64 16.76
N ARG A 235 31.49 11.93 17.07
CA ARG A 235 30.19 12.60 17.27
C ARG A 235 29.38 12.72 15.99
N GLU A 236 30.02 13.07 14.89
CA GLU A 236 29.37 13.26 13.59
C GLU A 236 28.90 11.90 13.03
N ALA A 237 29.71 10.86 13.19
CA ALA A 237 29.34 9.49 12.83
C ALA A 237 28.17 8.96 13.66
N ILE A 238 28.10 9.27 14.95
CA ILE A 238 26.95 8.89 15.80
C ILE A 238 25.69 9.65 15.38
N ALA A 239 25.81 10.96 15.13
CA ALA A 239 24.68 11.79 14.69
C ALA A 239 24.09 11.28 13.37
N ALA A 240 24.96 10.98 12.40
CA ALA A 240 24.59 10.48 11.07
C ALA A 240 24.29 8.98 11.02
N TYR A 241 24.39 8.25 12.13
CA TYR A 241 24.16 6.80 12.16
C TYR A 241 22.74 6.47 11.72
N ASN A 242 22.58 5.76 10.61
CA ASN A 242 21.29 5.35 10.09
C ASN A 242 20.82 4.06 10.77
N LEU A 243 19.64 4.12 11.40
CA LEU A 243 19.11 3.02 12.21
C LEU A 243 18.95 1.71 11.40
N SER A 244 18.63 1.80 10.10
CA SER A 244 18.47 0.61 9.28
C SER A 244 19.75 -0.15 9.03
N ASP A 245 20.92 0.47 9.11
CA ASP A 245 22.19 -0.16 8.74
C ASP A 245 22.50 -1.36 9.65
N ALA A 246 21.88 -1.39 10.83
CA ALA A 246 21.93 -2.52 11.74
C ALA A 246 21.16 -3.75 11.24
N LEU A 247 20.14 -3.58 10.38
CA LEU A 247 19.20 -4.63 9.95
C LEU A 247 19.19 -4.88 8.44
N ILE A 248 19.43 -3.85 7.61
CA ILE A 248 19.21 -3.83 6.17
C ILE A 248 20.53 -3.58 5.46
N ALA A 249 20.83 -4.40 4.46
CA ALA A 249 21.93 -4.16 3.53
C ALA A 249 21.55 -4.63 2.13
N GLY A 250 21.93 -3.86 1.10
CA GLY A 250 21.62 -4.20 -0.30
C GLY A 250 20.13 -4.26 -0.63
N GLY A 251 19.28 -3.52 0.09
CA GLY A 251 17.83 -3.51 -0.13
C GLY A 251 17.11 -4.77 0.38
N ALA A 252 17.71 -5.52 1.31
CA ALA A 252 17.10 -6.66 1.97
C ALA A 252 17.44 -6.69 3.47
N PHE A 253 16.57 -7.33 4.26
CA PHE A 253 16.90 -7.65 5.65
C PHE A 253 18.03 -8.66 5.69
N VAL A 254 19.15 -8.28 6.30
CA VAL A 254 20.28 -9.18 6.58
C VAL A 254 20.25 -9.69 8.02
N ARG A 255 19.46 -9.06 8.90
CA ARG A 255 19.34 -9.45 10.31
C ARG A 255 17.92 -9.23 10.85
N PRO A 256 17.46 -10.10 11.77
CA PRO A 256 16.14 -9.96 12.37
C PRO A 256 16.09 -8.95 13.52
N LYS A 257 17.21 -8.63 14.17
CA LYS A 257 17.26 -7.70 15.31
C LYS A 257 18.65 -7.12 15.57
N ALA A 258 18.69 -5.97 16.22
CA ALA A 258 19.89 -5.31 16.75
C ALA A 258 19.55 -4.47 17.99
N MET A 259 20.54 -4.19 18.84
CA MET A 259 20.40 -3.23 19.95
C MET A 259 21.44 -2.13 19.85
N LEU A 260 21.05 -0.91 20.23
CA LEU A 260 21.96 0.22 20.33
C LEU A 260 21.93 0.78 21.76
N ASP A 261 23.09 1.15 22.28
CA ASP A 261 23.22 1.85 23.55
C ASP A 261 23.92 3.19 23.30
N LEU A 262 23.20 4.27 23.52
CA LEU A 262 23.60 5.63 23.22
C LEU A 262 23.89 6.39 24.51
N MET A 263 25.03 7.06 24.56
CA MET A 263 25.42 7.98 25.62
C MET A 263 25.61 9.38 25.08
N PHE A 264 25.00 10.36 25.75
CA PHE A 264 24.96 11.75 25.30
C PHE A 264 24.83 12.75 26.45
N PHE A 265 24.98 14.03 26.13
CA PHE A 265 24.78 15.17 27.02
C PHE A 265 23.78 16.16 26.40
N LEU A 266 23.05 16.88 27.25
CA LEU A 266 22.21 18.00 26.82
C LEU A 266 22.97 19.32 27.05
N PRO A 267 22.87 20.31 26.15
CA PRO A 267 23.54 21.61 26.33
C PRO A 267 23.13 22.32 27.63
N SER A 268 21.88 22.14 28.07
CA SER A 268 21.37 22.68 29.33
C SER A 268 22.01 22.02 30.57
N HIS A 269 22.56 20.81 30.43
CA HIS A 269 23.15 20.02 31.52
C HIS A 269 24.45 19.32 31.07
N PRO A 270 25.50 20.09 30.74
CA PRO A 270 26.68 19.57 30.04
C PRO A 270 27.51 18.59 30.87
N ALA A 271 27.39 18.62 32.21
CA ALA A 271 28.07 17.69 33.11
C ALA A 271 27.27 16.41 33.41
N THR A 272 26.01 16.31 32.96
CA THR A 272 25.14 15.17 33.30
C THR A 272 25.05 14.20 32.13
N ARG A 273 25.64 13.02 32.30
CA ARG A 273 25.57 11.94 31.31
C ARG A 273 24.16 11.36 31.24
N ARG A 274 23.60 11.28 30.04
CA ARG A 274 22.34 10.60 29.74
C ARG A 274 22.62 9.31 28.96
N ARG A 275 21.72 8.34 29.13
CA ARG A 275 21.79 7.05 28.45
C ARG A 275 20.43 6.70 27.85
N MET A 276 20.45 6.22 26.62
CA MET A 276 19.28 5.78 25.88
C MET A 276 19.57 4.44 25.22
N THR A 277 18.63 3.51 25.30
CA THR A 277 18.73 2.19 24.67
C THR A 277 17.74 2.10 23.51
N PHE A 278 18.15 1.53 22.39
CA PHE A 278 17.30 1.23 21.24
C PHE A 278 17.28 -0.28 21.00
N SER A 279 16.10 -0.82 20.73
CA SER A 279 15.89 -2.18 20.21
C SER A 279 15.33 -2.06 18.81
N LEU A 280 16.06 -2.57 17.82
CA LEU A 280 15.64 -2.63 16.42
C LEU A 280 15.24 -4.06 16.07
N GLN A 281 14.10 -4.25 15.42
CA GLN A 281 13.61 -5.57 15.02
C GLN A 281 13.00 -5.53 13.63
N GLN A 282 13.27 -6.52 12.80
CA GLN A 282 12.55 -6.71 11.55
C GLN A 282 11.05 -6.92 11.85
N ALA A 283 10.18 -6.28 11.07
CA ALA A 283 8.73 -6.42 11.19
C ALA A 283 8.14 -7.15 9.98
N ASP A 284 8.18 -6.54 8.78
CA ASP A 284 7.60 -7.13 7.56
C ASP A 284 8.20 -6.52 6.28
N SER A 285 7.73 -6.93 5.09
CA SER A 285 8.16 -6.40 3.80
C SER A 285 7.05 -6.47 2.74
N CYS A 286 7.08 -5.56 1.78
CA CYS A 286 6.30 -5.66 0.54
C CYS A 286 7.20 -5.35 -0.67
N ALA A 287 6.63 -5.42 -1.88
CA ALA A 287 7.39 -5.32 -3.14
C ALA A 287 8.33 -4.09 -3.23
N ASP A 288 7.94 -2.97 -2.61
CA ASP A 288 8.68 -1.71 -2.70
C ASP A 288 9.23 -1.21 -1.36
N ILE A 289 8.99 -1.91 -0.24
CA ILE A 289 9.22 -1.35 1.11
C ILE A 289 9.62 -2.45 2.11
N LEU A 290 10.61 -2.17 2.97
CA LEU A 290 10.97 -3.03 4.12
C LEU A 290 10.61 -2.37 5.44
N TYR A 291 9.90 -3.05 6.33
CA TYR A 291 9.43 -2.52 7.61
C TYR A 291 10.21 -3.08 8.80
N TYR A 292 10.64 -2.23 9.73
CA TYR A 292 11.32 -2.62 10.96
C TYR A 292 10.92 -1.75 12.15
N GLN A 293 10.78 -2.36 13.31
CA GLN A 293 10.42 -1.70 14.55
C GLN A 293 11.65 -1.13 15.27
N VAL A 294 11.50 0.05 15.86
CA VAL A 294 12.47 0.68 16.76
C VAL A 294 11.79 1.03 18.08
N ALA A 295 12.31 0.50 19.18
CA ALA A 295 11.88 0.87 20.52
C ALA A 295 13.04 1.54 21.25
N ALA A 296 12.88 2.82 21.59
CA ALA A 296 13.89 3.63 22.25
C ALA A 296 13.44 4.00 23.68
N THR A 297 14.34 3.90 24.64
CA THR A 297 14.06 4.23 26.05
C THR A 297 15.16 5.12 26.61
N LEU A 298 14.80 6.34 26.95
CA LEU A 298 15.62 7.28 27.71
C LEU A 298 15.55 6.93 29.20
N LEU A 299 16.70 6.60 29.77
CA LEU A 299 16.79 6.26 31.19
C LEU A 299 16.68 7.52 32.07
N PRO A 300 16.02 7.41 33.23
CA PRO A 300 15.91 8.51 34.18
C PRO A 300 17.27 8.83 34.78
N LEU A 301 17.42 10.07 35.24
CA LEU A 301 18.58 10.42 36.06
C LEU A 301 18.51 9.69 37.40
N GLN A 302 19.68 9.35 37.94
CA GLN A 302 19.74 8.80 39.29
C GLN A 302 19.20 9.81 40.30
N ALA A 303 18.43 9.31 41.27
CA ALA A 303 17.87 10.14 42.33
C ALA A 303 18.99 10.83 43.12
N ALA A 304 18.89 12.15 43.23
CA ALA A 304 19.73 13.01 44.04
C ALA A 304 18.83 13.87 44.92
N SER A 305 19.33 14.28 46.09
CA SER A 305 18.54 14.97 47.12
C SER A 305 18.04 16.37 46.72
N ASP A 306 18.55 16.92 45.62
CA ASP A 306 18.27 18.27 45.10
C ASP A 306 17.29 18.28 43.92
N ARG A 307 16.77 17.13 43.48
CA ARG A 307 15.90 17.01 42.30
C ARG A 307 14.50 16.55 42.65
N SER A 308 13.49 17.30 42.21
CA SER A 308 12.09 16.91 42.35
C SER A 308 11.76 15.70 41.48
N LEU A 309 11.12 14.69 42.10
CA LEU A 309 10.66 13.46 41.43
C LEU A 309 9.56 13.70 40.38
N HIS A 310 8.97 14.89 40.36
CA HIS A 310 7.92 15.28 39.41
C HIS A 310 8.47 15.98 38.15
N THR A 311 9.79 16.10 38.03
CA THR A 311 10.43 16.68 36.84
C THR A 311 10.53 15.65 35.71
N LYS A 312 10.42 16.10 34.45
CA LYS A 312 10.53 15.23 33.26
C LYS A 312 11.82 14.41 33.22
N GLU A 313 12.90 14.89 33.83
CA GLU A 313 14.23 14.26 33.79
C GLU A 313 14.39 13.06 34.73
N MET A 314 13.51 12.96 35.73
CA MET A 314 13.44 11.85 36.69
C MET A 314 12.48 10.74 36.23
N GLN A 315 11.82 10.92 35.09
CA GLN A 315 10.90 9.94 34.51
C GLN A 315 11.57 9.19 33.37
N VAL A 316 11.20 7.92 33.21
CA VAL A 316 11.51 7.15 31.99
C VAL A 316 10.70 7.77 30.86
N GLU A 317 11.36 8.03 29.73
CA GLU A 317 10.69 8.42 28.48
C GLU A 317 10.96 7.30 27.47
N SER A 318 9.90 6.67 26.95
CA SER A 318 10.03 5.54 26.02
C SER A 318 9.12 5.77 24.82
N HIS A 319 9.70 5.60 23.63
CA HIS A 319 9.07 5.85 22.35
C HIS A 319 9.30 4.65 21.45
N SER A 320 8.25 4.15 20.81
CA SER A 320 8.32 2.95 19.96
C SER A 320 7.63 3.19 18.64
N ALA A 321 8.14 2.50 17.62
CA ALA A 321 7.99 2.94 16.26
C ALA A 321 8.09 1.85 15.22
N LEU A 322 7.30 1.93 14.17
CA LEU A 322 7.51 1.14 12.97
C LEU A 322 8.15 2.04 11.92
N LEU A 323 9.27 1.63 11.34
CA LEU A 323 9.99 2.34 10.28
C LEU A 323 9.88 1.57 8.98
N ALA A 324 9.92 2.26 7.83
CA ALA A 324 9.91 1.66 6.51
C ALA A 324 11.06 2.17 5.64
N TYR A 325 11.69 1.26 4.91
CA TYR A 325 12.77 1.52 3.99
C TYR A 325 12.25 1.41 2.55
N ASP A 326 12.13 2.54 1.84
CA ASP A 326 11.63 2.56 0.47
C ASP A 326 12.70 2.03 -0.51
N LEU A 327 12.35 1.02 -1.33
CA LEU A 327 13.22 0.39 -2.33
C LEU A 327 13.23 1.12 -3.68
N ARG A 328 12.29 2.06 -3.90
CA ARG A 328 12.17 2.85 -5.14
C ARG A 328 13.04 4.11 -5.09
N SER A 329 13.73 4.42 -6.19
CA SER A 329 14.59 5.60 -6.27
C SER A 329 13.80 6.91 -6.42
N THR A 330 14.34 8.00 -5.88
CA THR A 330 13.79 9.37 -6.03
C THR A 330 13.54 9.75 -7.50
N LYS A 331 14.37 9.25 -8.43
CA LYS A 331 14.24 9.52 -9.87
C LYS A 331 12.99 8.86 -10.47
N GLN A 332 12.73 7.60 -10.12
CA GLN A 332 11.53 6.89 -10.59
C GLN A 332 10.25 7.60 -10.13
N LEU A 333 10.22 8.07 -8.89
CA LEU A 333 9.11 8.84 -8.34
C LEU A 333 8.93 10.20 -9.04
N GLN A 334 10.04 10.88 -9.38
CA GLN A 334 10.01 12.14 -10.11
C GLN A 334 9.52 11.97 -11.55
N ASP A 335 9.98 10.93 -12.24
CA ASP A 335 9.59 10.63 -13.62
C ASP A 335 8.10 10.29 -13.74
N GLU A 336 7.55 9.55 -12.76
CA GLU A 336 6.13 9.26 -12.62
C GLU A 336 5.30 10.55 -12.47
N PHE A 337 5.69 11.44 -11.55
CA PHE A 337 5.02 12.73 -11.37
C PHE A 337 5.03 13.58 -12.65
N VAL A 338 6.19 13.71 -13.31
CA VAL A 338 6.32 14.51 -14.54
C VAL A 338 5.41 13.98 -15.64
N TYR A 339 5.29 12.66 -15.76
CA TYR A 339 4.36 12.03 -16.69
C TYR A 339 2.90 12.41 -16.37
N MET A 340 2.46 12.18 -15.14
CA MET A 340 1.08 12.48 -14.72
C MET A 340 0.73 13.97 -14.85
N TRP A 341 1.66 14.85 -14.51
CA TRP A 341 1.47 16.30 -14.63
C TRP A 341 1.26 16.73 -16.08
N LYS A 342 2.09 16.23 -17.00
CA LYS A 342 1.97 16.53 -18.43
C LYS A 342 0.66 15.99 -19.00
N GLU A 343 0.28 14.78 -18.61
CA GLU A 343 -0.98 14.16 -19.02
C GLU A 343 -2.18 14.99 -18.52
N ALA A 344 -2.17 15.42 -17.25
CA ALA A 344 -3.22 16.24 -16.66
C ALA A 344 -3.37 17.59 -17.38
N LYS A 345 -2.26 18.29 -17.67
CA LYS A 345 -2.28 19.55 -18.43
C LYS A 345 -2.78 19.34 -19.86
N SER A 346 -2.37 18.25 -20.51
CA SER A 346 -2.83 17.91 -21.86
C SER A 346 -4.34 17.70 -21.91
N LYS A 347 -4.89 16.92 -20.98
CA LYS A 347 -6.34 16.65 -20.87
C LYS A 347 -7.17 17.90 -20.62
N ILE A 348 -6.63 18.88 -19.89
CA ILE A 348 -7.31 20.17 -19.69
C ILE A 348 -7.35 20.97 -20.99
N VAL A 349 -6.22 21.06 -21.70
CA VAL A 349 -6.12 21.79 -22.96
C VAL A 349 -6.99 21.14 -24.05
N SER A 350 -7.10 19.82 -24.09
CA SER A 350 -7.94 19.08 -25.03
C SER A 350 -9.44 19.10 -24.69
N GLY A 351 -9.85 19.70 -23.57
CA GLY A 351 -11.25 19.72 -23.13
C GLY A 351 -11.73 18.40 -22.51
N GLU A 352 -10.82 17.48 -22.20
CA GLU A 352 -11.07 16.15 -21.62
C GLU A 352 -10.93 16.14 -20.10
N ALA A 353 -11.18 17.29 -19.44
CA ALA A 353 -11.02 17.44 -17.99
C ALA A 353 -11.83 16.41 -17.16
N ARG A 354 -12.91 15.85 -17.73
CA ARG A 354 -13.72 14.78 -17.10
C ARG A 354 -13.01 13.42 -17.02
N GLN A 355 -11.92 13.23 -17.77
CA GLN A 355 -11.12 12.00 -17.80
C GLN A 355 -9.87 12.09 -16.91
N LEU A 356 -9.72 13.17 -16.14
CA LEU A 356 -8.67 13.29 -15.14
C LEU A 356 -8.96 12.31 -13.99
N THR A 357 -7.96 11.51 -13.64
CA THR A 357 -8.00 10.71 -12.39
C THR A 357 -8.01 11.64 -11.17
N GLU A 358 -8.37 11.14 -10.00
CA GLU A 358 -8.36 11.95 -8.76
C GLU A 358 -6.99 12.59 -8.49
N GLU A 359 -5.91 11.86 -8.79
CA GLU A 359 -4.53 12.32 -8.68
C GLU A 359 -4.22 13.44 -9.68
N GLN A 360 -4.71 13.31 -10.91
CA GLN A 360 -4.53 14.31 -11.96
C GLN A 360 -5.35 15.58 -11.66
N GLN A 361 -6.55 15.45 -11.10
CA GLN A 361 -7.40 16.59 -10.72
C GLN A 361 -6.76 17.46 -9.63
N LEU A 362 -6.07 16.85 -8.68
CA LEU A 362 -5.37 17.57 -7.61
C LEU A 362 -4.28 18.50 -8.14
N ILE A 363 -3.49 18.03 -9.11
CA ILE A 363 -2.28 18.70 -9.58
C ILE A 363 -2.54 19.57 -10.82
N ALA A 364 -3.64 19.30 -11.51
CA ALA A 364 -4.12 19.97 -12.71
C ALA A 364 -4.08 21.50 -12.64
N ASN A 365 -4.45 22.08 -11.50
CA ASN A 365 -4.64 23.52 -11.34
C ASN A 365 -3.43 24.25 -10.74
N VAL A 366 -2.39 23.52 -10.31
CA VAL A 366 -1.19 24.13 -9.76
C VAL A 366 -0.34 24.65 -10.93
N VAL A 367 0.08 25.92 -10.92
CA VAL A 367 0.88 26.50 -12.02
C VAL A 367 2.37 26.23 -11.83
N ASN A 368 2.85 26.33 -10.59
CA ASN A 368 4.24 26.02 -10.26
C ASN A 368 4.44 24.50 -10.20
N MET A 369 5.24 23.95 -11.11
CA MET A 369 5.49 22.51 -11.23
C MET A 369 6.17 21.92 -9.99
N ASP A 370 7.05 22.67 -9.33
CA ASP A 370 7.73 22.23 -8.10
C ASP A 370 6.74 22.17 -6.94
N ALA A 371 5.91 23.21 -6.78
CA ALA A 371 4.80 23.19 -5.81
C ALA A 371 3.82 22.05 -6.12
N GLY A 372 3.53 21.80 -7.39
CA GLY A 372 2.70 20.70 -7.86
C GLY A 372 3.25 19.33 -7.49
N GLY A 373 4.56 19.13 -7.64
CA GLY A 373 5.26 17.91 -7.24
C GLY A 373 5.17 17.67 -5.74
N PHE A 374 5.37 18.73 -4.96
CA PHE A 374 5.25 18.66 -3.50
C PHE A 374 3.80 18.44 -3.02
N VAL A 375 2.80 19.06 -3.64
CA VAL A 375 1.38 18.84 -3.35
C VAL A 375 0.99 17.39 -3.67
N TYR A 376 1.39 16.91 -4.86
CA TYR A 376 1.14 15.54 -5.29
C TYR A 376 1.71 14.53 -4.29
N ARG A 377 3.02 14.64 -4.03
CA ARG A 377 3.72 13.75 -3.11
C ARG A 377 3.12 13.86 -1.71
N GLY A 378 2.90 15.09 -1.23
CA GLY A 378 2.30 15.36 0.07
C GLY A 378 0.92 14.73 0.26
N LYS A 379 0.03 14.82 -0.74
CA LYS A 379 -1.30 14.23 -0.68
C LYS A 379 -1.30 12.71 -0.79
N VAL A 380 -0.49 12.13 -1.68
CA VAL A 380 -0.32 10.67 -1.74
C VAL A 380 0.14 10.14 -0.40
N LEU A 381 1.13 10.79 0.23
CA LEU A 381 1.61 10.45 1.56
C LEU A 381 0.53 10.65 2.62
N TYR A 382 -0.21 11.76 2.59
CA TYR A 382 -1.32 12.04 3.52
C TYR A 382 -2.45 11.00 3.43
N GLN A 383 -2.85 10.59 2.22
CA GLN A 383 -3.89 9.57 1.99
C GLN A 383 -3.42 8.17 2.41
N GLN A 384 -2.12 7.91 2.30
CA GLN A 384 -1.47 6.72 2.87
C GLN A 384 -1.33 6.82 4.41
N LYS A 385 -1.77 7.92 5.04
CA LYS A 385 -1.59 8.23 6.46
C LYS A 385 -0.12 8.36 6.89
N ARG A 386 0.79 8.59 5.94
CA ARG A 386 2.21 8.91 6.14
C ARG A 386 2.38 10.38 6.51
N TYR A 387 1.68 10.79 7.57
CA TYR A 387 1.50 12.20 7.94
C TYR A 387 2.81 12.97 8.12
N TYR A 388 3.84 12.31 8.66
CA TYR A 388 5.17 12.90 8.77
C TYR A 388 5.79 13.26 7.43
N GLU A 389 5.89 12.31 6.50
CA GLU A 389 6.55 12.54 5.21
C GLU A 389 5.73 13.51 4.36
N ALA A 390 4.41 13.41 4.51
CA ALA A 390 3.50 14.40 3.99
C ALA A 390 3.92 15.79 4.49
N THR A 391 4.30 15.97 5.77
CA THR A 391 4.71 17.30 6.26
C THR A 391 5.92 17.89 5.53
N ALA A 392 6.98 17.13 5.22
CA ALA A 392 8.14 17.71 4.52
C ALA A 392 7.78 18.18 3.10
N SER A 393 7.01 17.36 2.38
CA SER A 393 6.53 17.74 1.04
C SER A 393 5.52 18.89 1.13
N LEU A 394 4.55 18.80 2.03
CA LEU A 394 3.50 19.80 2.22
C LEU A 394 4.05 21.12 2.77
N GLU A 395 5.10 21.14 3.59
CA GLU A 395 5.75 22.37 4.06
C GLU A 395 6.48 23.07 2.92
N ASN A 396 7.12 22.32 2.02
CA ASN A 396 7.72 22.89 0.82
C ASN A 396 6.64 23.43 -0.13
N ALA A 397 5.54 22.70 -0.32
CA ALA A 397 4.37 23.21 -1.04
C ALA A 397 3.81 24.48 -0.38
N PHE A 398 3.66 24.49 0.94
CA PHE A 398 3.19 25.63 1.71
C PHE A 398 4.12 26.83 1.53
N ARG A 399 5.43 26.69 1.70
CA ARG A 399 6.39 27.81 1.54
C ARG A 399 6.30 28.42 0.14
N LEU A 400 6.24 27.59 -0.90
CA LEU A 400 6.15 28.05 -2.28
C LEU A 400 4.82 28.79 -2.52
N LEU A 401 3.69 28.21 -2.11
CA LEU A 401 2.36 28.82 -2.28
C LEU A 401 2.17 30.07 -1.40
N TYR A 402 2.64 30.04 -0.16
CA TYR A 402 2.56 31.13 0.81
C TYR A 402 3.32 32.37 0.33
N SER A 403 4.55 32.19 -0.17
CA SER A 403 5.38 33.29 -0.70
C SER A 403 4.71 34.06 -1.84
N GLY A 404 3.83 33.40 -2.59
CA GLY A 404 3.09 33.94 -3.72
C GLY A 404 1.60 34.14 -3.48
N PHE A 405 1.10 34.02 -2.25
CA PHE A 405 -0.33 33.82 -1.97
C PHE A 405 -1.26 34.85 -2.62
N LEU A 406 -0.88 36.13 -2.60
CA LEU A 406 -1.67 37.21 -3.20
C LEU A 406 -1.83 37.09 -4.73
N LYS A 407 -0.90 36.39 -5.38
CA LYS A 407 -0.88 36.18 -6.84
C LYS A 407 -1.59 34.89 -7.25
N LEU A 408 -1.93 34.01 -6.31
CA LEU A 408 -2.65 32.77 -6.59
C LEU A 408 -4.07 33.06 -7.06
N ASN A 409 -4.51 32.34 -8.09
CA ASN A 409 -5.91 32.36 -8.53
C ASN A 409 -6.82 31.59 -7.54
N ARG A 410 -8.14 31.58 -7.79
CA ARG A 410 -9.12 30.94 -6.89
C ARG A 410 -8.83 29.45 -6.64
N GLU A 411 -8.49 28.70 -7.69
CA GLU A 411 -8.23 27.26 -7.57
C GLU A 411 -6.90 26.98 -6.87
N GLU A 412 -5.87 27.78 -7.13
CA GLU A 412 -4.59 27.67 -6.43
C GLU A 412 -4.71 28.02 -4.94
N ARG A 413 -5.58 28.97 -4.57
CA ARG A 413 -5.90 29.26 -3.17
C ARG A 413 -6.62 28.08 -2.50
N ASN A 414 -7.54 27.41 -3.22
CA ASN A 414 -8.16 26.18 -2.72
C ASN A 414 -7.11 25.10 -2.41
N VAL A 415 -6.12 24.91 -3.30
CA VAL A 415 -5.00 23.99 -3.06
C VAL A 415 -4.17 24.42 -1.86
N PHE A 416 -3.86 25.71 -1.71
CA PHE A 416 -3.16 26.22 -0.53
C PHE A 416 -3.89 25.87 0.78
N PHE A 417 -5.21 26.09 0.83
CA PHE A 417 -5.99 25.75 2.02
C PHE A 417 -6.06 24.24 2.27
N GLU A 418 -6.11 23.43 1.21
CA GLU A 418 -6.01 21.96 1.32
C GLU A 418 -4.65 21.53 1.88
N VAL A 419 -3.56 22.20 1.47
CA VAL A 419 -2.21 21.99 2.05
C VAL A 419 -2.18 22.38 3.53
N CYS A 420 -2.75 23.52 3.92
CA CYS A 420 -2.84 23.93 5.33
C CYS A 420 -3.66 22.94 6.17
N PHE A 421 -4.78 22.46 5.63
CA PHE A 421 -5.57 21.41 6.28
C PHE A 421 -4.77 20.13 6.46
N MET A 422 -4.12 19.62 5.40
CA MET A 422 -3.32 18.41 5.47
C MET A 422 -2.14 18.57 6.45
N LEU A 423 -1.42 19.70 6.42
CA LEU A 423 -0.35 19.98 7.39
C LEU A 423 -0.87 20.02 8.83
N GLY A 424 -1.98 20.71 9.04
CA GLY A 424 -2.64 20.82 10.33
C GLY A 424 -3.05 19.47 10.89
N PHE A 425 -3.71 18.65 10.07
CA PHE A 425 -4.08 17.28 10.40
C PHE A 425 -2.84 16.44 10.70
N CYS A 426 -1.83 16.49 9.82
CA CYS A 426 -0.60 15.74 10.01
C CYS A 426 0.08 16.09 11.35
N TYR A 427 0.27 17.37 11.66
CA TYR A 427 0.90 17.76 12.93
C TYR A 427 0.05 17.41 14.16
N ASN A 428 -1.28 17.39 14.04
CA ASN A 428 -2.16 16.97 15.13
C ASN A 428 -1.99 15.48 15.44
N GLU A 429 -1.98 14.63 14.41
CA GLU A 429 -1.72 13.19 14.57
C GLU A 429 -0.32 12.93 15.15
N LEU A 430 0.65 13.78 14.82
CA LEU A 430 2.02 13.73 15.32
C LEU A 430 2.22 14.38 16.71
N ARG A 431 1.12 14.80 17.37
CA ARG A 431 1.12 15.48 18.68
C ARG A 431 1.90 16.79 18.76
N GLN A 432 2.24 17.37 17.61
CA GLN A 432 2.84 18.70 17.52
C GLN A 432 1.73 19.75 17.47
N TYR A 433 0.95 19.80 18.54
CA TYR A 433 -0.32 20.51 18.53
C TYR A 433 -0.18 22.02 18.28
N GLU A 434 0.91 22.64 18.73
CA GLU A 434 1.15 24.07 18.46
C GLU A 434 1.36 24.34 16.96
N ARG A 435 2.07 23.46 16.25
CA ARG A 435 2.25 23.55 14.80
C ARG A 435 0.96 23.20 14.06
N ALA A 436 0.26 22.17 14.52
CA ALA A 436 -1.05 21.81 14.00
C ALA A 436 -2.02 23.00 14.06
N PHE A 437 -2.09 23.65 15.22
CA PHE A 437 -2.88 24.84 15.46
C PHE A 437 -2.53 25.98 14.50
N TYR A 438 -1.23 26.24 14.27
CA TYR A 438 -0.78 27.26 13.31
C TYR A 438 -1.35 27.03 11.90
N TYR A 439 -1.22 25.82 11.35
CA TYR A 439 -1.70 25.55 9.99
C TYR A 439 -3.23 25.48 9.89
N LEU A 440 -3.91 24.89 10.89
CA LEU A 440 -5.38 24.78 10.91
C LEU A 440 -6.06 26.15 11.01
N THR A 441 -5.41 27.16 11.60
CA THR A 441 -5.95 28.53 11.69
C THR A 441 -6.21 29.14 10.32
N PHE A 442 -5.41 28.81 9.28
CA PHE A 442 -5.65 29.27 7.91
C PHE A 442 -6.93 28.71 7.27
N THR A 443 -7.57 27.71 7.89
CA THR A 443 -8.70 26.98 7.33
C THR A 443 -10.05 27.35 7.95
N LEU A 444 -10.04 28.15 9.02
CA LEU A 444 -11.22 28.45 9.84
C LEU A 444 -12.35 29.14 9.06
N ASP A 445 -12.01 30.14 8.24
CA ASP A 445 -13.00 30.96 7.53
C ASP A 445 -13.60 30.27 6.29
N LEU A 446 -13.23 29.03 6.01
CA LEU A 446 -13.66 28.30 4.81
C LEU A 446 -14.97 27.53 4.99
N CYS A 447 -15.51 27.48 6.22
CA CYS A 447 -16.78 26.84 6.56
C CYS A 447 -16.90 25.38 6.07
N ARG A 448 -15.79 24.64 6.02
CA ARG A 448 -15.77 23.21 5.65
C ARG A 448 -15.80 22.34 6.91
N ALA A 449 -16.77 21.43 7.00
CA ALA A 449 -16.98 20.59 8.18
C ALA A 449 -15.71 19.84 8.63
N GLY A 450 -15.04 19.12 7.72
CA GLY A 450 -13.83 18.38 8.07
C GLY A 450 -12.67 19.25 8.57
N TYR A 451 -12.61 20.53 8.18
CA TYR A 451 -11.58 21.46 8.64
C TYR A 451 -11.84 21.92 10.07
N ALA A 452 -13.11 22.21 10.37
CA ALA A 452 -13.56 22.53 11.72
C ALA A 452 -13.35 21.34 12.69
N GLU A 453 -13.60 20.11 12.24
CA GLU A 453 -13.35 18.90 13.04
C GLU A 453 -11.87 18.74 13.41
N ALA A 454 -10.98 18.91 12.44
CA ALA A 454 -9.53 18.82 12.67
C ALA A 454 -9.05 19.90 13.66
N TYR A 455 -9.54 21.14 13.52
CA TYR A 455 -9.23 22.24 14.45
C TYR A 455 -9.71 21.97 15.88
N VAL A 456 -10.96 21.51 16.04
CA VAL A 456 -11.52 21.17 17.35
C VAL A 456 -10.75 20.01 18.00
N ASN A 457 -10.43 18.96 17.22
CA ASN A 457 -9.61 17.85 17.71
C ASN A 457 -8.23 18.33 18.20
N CYS A 458 -7.59 19.23 17.46
CA CYS A 458 -6.29 19.81 17.85
C CYS A 458 -6.35 20.51 19.21
N LEU A 459 -7.36 21.36 19.43
CA LEU A 459 -7.52 22.07 20.70
C LEU A 459 -7.76 21.14 21.88
N ILE A 460 -8.55 20.08 21.68
CA ILE A 460 -8.84 19.09 22.72
C ILE A 460 -7.60 18.27 23.04
N ASN A 461 -6.94 17.72 22.01
CA ASN A 461 -5.77 16.86 22.16
C ASN A 461 -4.60 17.54 22.86
N MET A 462 -4.46 18.86 22.70
CA MET A 462 -3.43 19.66 23.36
C MET A 462 -3.80 20.12 24.77
N GLY A 463 -5.03 19.82 25.23
CA GLY A 463 -5.54 20.29 26.52
C GLY A 463 -5.74 21.80 26.56
N ASP A 464 -6.02 22.45 25.42
CA ASP A 464 -6.19 23.90 25.38
C ASP A 464 -7.48 24.30 26.12
N PHE A 465 -7.36 25.26 27.05
CA PHE A 465 -8.49 25.75 27.84
C PHE A 465 -9.58 26.43 26.98
N ARG A 466 -9.25 26.84 25.74
CA ARG A 466 -10.17 27.45 24.77
C ARG A 466 -11.04 26.43 24.06
N SER A 467 -10.74 25.13 24.18
CA SER A 467 -11.46 24.03 23.49
C SER A 467 -12.98 24.14 23.66
N LEU A 468 -13.47 24.25 24.90
CA LEU A 468 -14.90 24.34 25.18
C LEU A 468 -15.56 25.58 24.54
N ARG A 469 -14.94 26.76 24.69
CA ARG A 469 -15.44 28.01 24.08
C ARG A 469 -15.50 27.91 22.55
N SER A 470 -14.49 27.28 21.95
CA SER A 470 -14.41 27.13 20.49
C SER A 470 -15.51 26.21 19.98
N ILE A 471 -15.79 25.10 20.68
CA ILE A 471 -16.90 24.19 20.35
C ILE A 471 -18.24 24.91 20.47
N ASP A 472 -18.44 25.71 21.52
CA ASP A 472 -19.67 26.50 21.70
C ASP A 472 -19.88 27.52 20.57
N GLY A 473 -18.81 28.20 20.15
CA GLY A 473 -18.86 29.13 19.01
C GLY A 473 -19.32 28.46 17.72
N PHE A 474 -18.73 27.30 17.37
CA PHE A 474 -19.16 26.55 16.19
C PHE A 474 -20.62 26.07 16.29
N LEU A 475 -21.06 25.62 17.47
CA LEU A 475 -22.45 25.21 17.66
C LEU A 475 -23.44 26.36 17.47
N ASP A 476 -23.10 27.56 17.91
CA ASP A 476 -23.95 28.74 17.75
C ASP A 476 -24.00 29.24 16.29
N GLU A 477 -22.87 29.24 15.59
CA GLU A 477 -22.82 29.55 14.15
C GLU A 477 -23.69 28.58 13.32
N LEU A 478 -23.59 27.27 13.60
CA LEU A 478 -24.39 26.26 12.90
C LEU A 478 -25.89 26.41 13.17
N ARG A 479 -26.29 26.79 14.40
CA ARG A 479 -27.71 27.03 14.72
C ARG A 479 -28.27 28.24 13.99
N ASN A 480 -27.48 29.30 13.86
CA ASN A 480 -27.90 30.50 13.13
C ASN A 480 -28.03 30.23 11.62
N ALA A 481 -27.12 29.43 11.04
CA ALA A 481 -27.17 29.07 9.62
C ALA A 481 -28.39 28.22 9.24
N VAL A 482 -28.88 27.36 10.15
CA VAL A 482 -30.11 26.55 9.95
C VAL A 482 -31.37 27.40 9.97
N SER A 483 -31.35 28.59 10.61
CA SER A 483 -32.51 29.48 10.68
C SER A 483 -32.77 30.26 9.39
N ASP A 484 -31.81 30.29 8.44
CA ASP A 484 -31.79 31.24 7.31
C ASP A 484 -31.75 30.57 5.90
N GLY A 485 -31.84 29.23 5.76
CA GLY A 485 -31.64 28.52 4.47
C GLY A 485 -32.58 27.35 4.15
N ASP A 486 -32.61 26.92 2.88
CA ASP A 486 -33.39 25.76 2.38
C ASP A 486 -32.92 24.44 3.03
N GLU A 487 -33.88 23.72 3.64
CA GLU A 487 -33.64 22.75 4.71
C GLU A 487 -32.97 21.43 4.27
N GLU A 488 -33.31 20.82 3.13
CA GLU A 488 -33.05 19.37 2.92
C GLU A 488 -31.57 18.96 2.66
N GLU A 489 -30.78 19.70 1.86
CA GLU A 489 -29.41 19.30 1.50
C GLU A 489 -28.36 19.86 2.49
N LEU A 490 -28.63 21.03 3.07
CA LEU A 490 -27.87 21.56 4.21
C LEU A 490 -27.99 20.61 5.42
N GLU A 491 -29.16 20.04 5.66
CA GLU A 491 -29.43 19.30 6.88
C GLU A 491 -28.56 18.03 7.05
N SER A 492 -28.17 17.32 5.98
CA SER A 492 -27.35 16.10 6.09
C SER A 492 -25.90 16.35 6.55
N ARG A 493 -25.18 17.28 5.92
CA ARG A 493 -23.76 17.57 6.25
C ARG A 493 -23.62 18.34 7.56
N PHE A 494 -24.57 19.23 7.86
CA PHE A 494 -24.59 19.97 9.12
C PHE A 494 -24.91 19.06 10.30
N ARG A 495 -25.79 18.06 10.13
CA ARG A 495 -26.08 17.05 11.17
C ARG A 495 -24.83 16.26 11.57
N LEU A 496 -23.98 15.84 10.62
CA LEU A 496 -22.75 15.10 10.94
C LEU A 496 -21.78 15.93 11.80
N LEU A 497 -21.53 17.17 11.42
CA LEU A 497 -20.65 18.08 12.18
C LEU A 497 -21.23 18.41 13.56
N LEU A 498 -22.53 18.67 13.65
CA LEU A 498 -23.22 18.95 14.91
C LEU A 498 -23.07 17.78 15.90
N ARG A 499 -23.25 16.55 15.41
CA ARG A 499 -23.07 15.32 16.21
C ARG A 499 -21.63 15.18 16.69
N PHE A 500 -20.65 15.40 15.81
CA PHE A 500 -19.24 15.41 16.18
C PHE A 500 -18.96 16.43 17.30
N LEU A 501 -19.45 17.66 17.17
CA LEU A 501 -19.23 18.73 18.15
C LEU A 501 -19.83 18.39 19.51
N TYR A 502 -21.03 17.82 19.58
CA TYR A 502 -21.61 17.38 20.86
C TYR A 502 -20.85 16.22 21.51
N ARG A 503 -20.37 15.25 20.73
CA ARG A 503 -19.48 14.18 21.24
C ARG A 503 -18.23 14.79 21.87
N ARG A 504 -17.56 15.69 21.14
CA ARG A 504 -16.33 16.35 21.60
C ARG A 504 -16.55 17.27 22.79
N LYS A 505 -17.64 18.04 22.82
CA LYS A 505 -18.04 18.86 23.97
C LYS A 505 -18.17 18.02 25.24
N THR A 506 -18.78 16.84 25.11
CA THR A 506 -18.98 15.92 26.23
C THR A 506 -17.65 15.43 26.79
N TYR A 507 -16.69 15.04 25.93
CA TYR A 507 -15.35 14.65 26.38
C TYR A 507 -14.66 15.75 27.18
N VAL A 508 -14.65 16.98 26.66
CA VAL A 508 -14.05 18.12 27.35
C VAL A 508 -14.71 18.37 28.71
N LEU A 509 -16.05 18.29 28.79
CA LEU A 509 -16.76 18.46 30.06
C LEU A 509 -16.43 17.35 31.07
N ILE A 510 -16.25 16.10 30.64
CA ILE A 510 -15.87 14.97 31.50
C ILE A 510 -14.44 15.17 32.03
N GLU A 511 -13.50 15.57 31.18
CA GLU A 511 -12.12 15.88 31.56
C GLU A 511 -12.05 17.03 32.56
N MET A 512 -12.85 18.08 32.35
CA MET A 512 -13.01 19.21 33.27
C MET A 512 -13.81 18.88 34.54
N ARG A 513 -14.26 17.63 34.73
CA ARG A 513 -15.10 17.18 35.86
C ARG A 513 -16.46 17.89 35.97
N ARG A 514 -16.97 18.45 34.87
CA ARG A 514 -18.32 19.04 34.77
C ARG A 514 -19.34 17.97 34.38
N LEU A 515 -19.42 16.91 35.20
CA LEU A 515 -20.14 15.68 34.89
C LEU A 515 -21.65 15.88 34.68
N ASP A 516 -22.26 16.80 35.42
CA ASP A 516 -23.70 17.09 35.31
C ASP A 516 -24.07 17.74 33.97
N GLU A 517 -23.16 18.53 33.40
CA GLU A 517 -23.36 19.16 32.10
C GLU A 517 -23.15 18.17 30.95
N ALA A 518 -22.14 17.31 31.08
CA ALA A 518 -21.91 16.20 30.15
C ALA A 518 -23.11 15.24 30.11
N GLU A 519 -23.63 14.85 31.27
CA GLU A 519 -24.79 13.96 31.40
C GLU A 519 -26.05 14.53 30.72
N LYS A 520 -26.32 15.84 30.86
CA LYS A 520 -27.45 16.48 30.18
C LYS A 520 -27.36 16.40 28.65
N ILE A 521 -26.17 16.56 28.09
CA ILE A 521 -25.94 16.46 26.64
C ILE A 521 -26.14 15.01 26.19
N LEU A 522 -25.52 14.06 26.91
CA LEU A 522 -25.59 12.64 26.60
C LEU A 522 -27.01 12.07 26.66
N LEU A 523 -27.82 12.48 27.64
CA LEU A 523 -29.22 12.06 27.73
C LEU A 523 -30.02 12.47 26.49
N ARG A 524 -29.79 13.67 25.94
CA ARG A 524 -30.43 14.10 24.68
C ARG A 524 -29.89 13.35 23.48
N MET A 525 -28.60 13.02 23.47
CA MET A 525 -27.98 12.24 22.40
C MET A 525 -28.43 10.77 22.39
N ALA A 526 -28.90 10.23 23.51
CA ALA A 526 -29.41 8.86 23.60
C ALA A 526 -30.69 8.63 22.79
N ASP A 527 -31.43 9.70 22.49
CA ASP A 527 -32.64 9.69 21.65
C ASP A 527 -32.31 9.76 20.14
N ASP A 528 -31.06 10.03 19.75
CA ASP A 528 -30.58 10.01 18.35
C ASP A 528 -29.99 8.63 18.01
N PRO A 529 -30.57 7.87 17.06
CA PRO A 529 -30.12 6.51 16.72
C PRO A 529 -28.62 6.41 16.39
N ASP A 530 -28.06 7.44 15.76
CA ASP A 530 -26.65 7.44 15.33
C ASP A 530 -25.68 7.79 16.48
N ASN A 531 -26.19 8.21 17.64
CA ASN A 531 -25.42 8.55 18.84
C ASN A 531 -25.76 7.69 20.06
N ALA A 532 -26.78 6.83 19.98
CA ALA A 532 -27.32 6.12 21.13
C ALA A 532 -26.27 5.25 21.84
N ASP A 533 -25.44 4.53 21.09
CA ASP A 533 -24.41 3.65 21.68
C ASP A 533 -23.29 4.44 22.35
N PHE A 534 -22.75 5.46 21.67
CA PHE A 534 -21.81 6.41 22.25
C PHE A 534 -22.36 7.04 23.54
N ALA A 535 -23.63 7.48 23.50
CA ALA A 535 -24.25 8.15 24.63
C ALA A 535 -24.39 7.22 25.84
N ARG A 536 -24.76 5.96 25.60
CA ARG A 536 -24.88 4.93 26.66
C ARG A 536 -23.54 4.60 27.29
N ASP A 537 -22.49 4.44 26.50
CA ASP A 537 -21.15 4.11 26.97
C ASP A 537 -20.58 5.23 27.86
N GLU A 538 -20.68 6.48 27.41
CA GLU A 538 -20.20 7.63 28.19
C GLU A 538 -21.03 7.88 29.45
N LEU A 539 -22.35 7.66 29.42
CA LEU A 539 -23.20 7.71 30.63
C LEU A 539 -22.80 6.63 31.64
N ALA A 540 -22.45 5.43 31.18
CA ALA A 540 -21.94 4.37 32.03
C ALA A 540 -20.57 4.76 32.64
N TYR A 541 -19.71 5.40 31.85
CA TYR A 541 -18.42 5.91 32.32
C TYR A 541 -18.57 7.01 33.39
N ILE A 542 -19.47 7.98 33.19
CA ILE A 542 -19.79 9.01 34.20
C ILE A 542 -20.27 8.36 35.51
N ARG A 543 -21.15 7.35 35.43
CA ARG A 543 -21.60 6.60 36.62
C ARG A 543 -20.46 5.91 37.34
N HIS A 544 -19.49 5.35 36.61
CA HIS A 544 -18.30 4.75 37.19
C HIS A 544 -17.40 5.80 37.88
N LEU A 545 -17.17 6.96 37.25
CA LEU A 545 -16.39 8.05 37.84
C LEU A 545 -16.98 8.56 39.16
N ARG A 546 -18.30 8.73 39.22
CA ARG A 546 -19.01 9.13 40.45
C ARG A 546 -18.92 8.08 41.55
N ARG A 547 -18.97 6.78 41.21
CA ARG A 547 -18.88 5.67 42.18
C ARG A 547 -17.49 5.49 42.76
N THR A 548 -16.44 5.74 41.97
CA THR A 548 -15.04 5.56 42.39
C THR A 548 -14.49 6.73 43.18
N GLY A 549 -15.31 7.76 43.48
CA GLY A 549 -14.93 8.88 44.34
C GLY A 549 -13.81 9.75 43.77
N THR A 550 -13.50 9.62 42.48
CA THR A 550 -12.53 10.48 41.78
C THR A 550 -13.03 11.92 41.64
N ASP A 551 -14.29 12.20 42.03
CA ASP A 551 -14.89 13.52 42.18
C ASP A 551 -14.23 14.41 43.25
N ARG A 552 -13.37 13.87 44.13
CA ARG A 552 -12.87 14.61 45.31
C ARG A 552 -11.37 14.83 45.43
N LYS A 553 -10.56 14.64 44.39
CA LYS A 553 -9.13 15.01 44.47
C LYS A 553 -8.66 15.87 43.30
N ASN A 554 -8.27 17.09 43.69
CA ASN A 554 -7.42 18.06 43.01
C ASN A 554 -8.13 19.11 42.15
N ILE A 555 -8.62 20.13 42.84
CA ILE A 555 -8.62 21.52 42.36
C ILE A 555 -7.68 22.28 43.32
N PRO A 556 -6.68 23.02 42.84
CA PRO A 556 -6.50 24.41 43.23
C PRO A 556 -7.28 25.32 42.30
#